data_AF-A0A4Y2WIN2-F1
#
_entry.id   AF-A0A4Y2WIN2-F1
#
_cell.length_a   1.000
_cell.length_b   1.000
_cell.length_c   1.000
_cell.angle_alpha   90.00
_cell.angle_beta   90.00
_cell.angle_gamma   90.00
#
_symmetry.space_group_name_H-M   'P 1'
#
loop_
_entity.id
_entity.type
_entity.pdbx_description
1 polymer ?
#
loop_
_entity_poly.entity_id
_entity_poly.type
_entity_poly.pdbx_seq_one_letter_code
_entity_poly.pdbx_strand_id
1 'polypeptide(L)'
;ALIIVESIRVSIRAKNYRQNIREYNAALAFASMVAELKAPPGTCPYCFHIHGQIYHMVSSLSSNERNRPGYGQLYISDSREARNRRMENNQDCLRSVT
;
A
#
# COMPACT_ATOMS: atom_id res chain seq x y z
N ALA A 1 -0.70 -6.67 -9.06
CA ALA A 1 0.29 -7.73 -9.34
C ALA A 1 0.03 -8.89 -8.39
N LEU A 2 -0.29 -10.04 -8.94
CA LEU A 2 -0.51 -11.30 -8.23
C LEU A 2 0.88 -11.94 -8.04
N ILE A 3 1.31 -12.20 -6.79
CA ILE A 3 2.48 -13.04 -6.53
C ILE A 3 2.08 -14.14 -5.55
N ILE A 4 1.95 -15.33 -6.14
CA ILE A 4 2.19 -16.69 -5.65
C ILE A 4 1.45 -17.10 -4.37
N VAL A 5 0.39 -17.89 -4.59
CA VAL A 5 -0.14 -18.84 -3.61
C VAL A 5 0.74 -20.09 -3.70
N GLU A 6 1.78 -20.20 -2.87
CA GLU A 6 2.38 -21.49 -2.58
C GLU A 6 2.04 -21.97 -1.17
N SER A 7 1.77 -23.28 -1.13
CA SER A 7 1.26 -24.05 0.00
C SER A 7 2.26 -24.04 1.15
N ILE A 8 1.93 -23.32 2.24
CA ILE A 8 2.71 -23.37 3.47
C ILE A 8 1.76 -23.72 4.62
N ARG A 9 2.01 -24.86 5.26
CA ARG A 9 1.47 -25.23 6.58
C ARG A 9 1.44 -23.98 7.47
N VAL A 10 0.24 -23.66 7.97
CA VAL A 10 -0.19 -22.39 8.55
C VAL A 10 0.80 -21.77 9.57
N SER A 11 1.86 -21.13 9.06
CA SER A 11 2.81 -20.34 9.83
C SER A 11 2.16 -19.03 10.27
N ILE A 12 2.54 -18.54 11.45
CA ILE A 12 2.09 -17.23 11.96
C ILE A 12 2.32 -16.12 10.92
N ARG A 13 3.39 -16.22 10.12
CA ARG A 13 3.69 -15.28 9.03
C ARG A 13 2.68 -15.36 7.89
N ALA A 14 2.31 -16.56 7.47
CA ALA A 14 1.32 -16.75 6.41
C ALA A 14 -0.08 -16.29 6.85
N LYS A 15 -0.44 -16.50 8.12
CA LYS A 15 -1.66 -15.95 8.72
C LYS A 15 -1.67 -14.43 8.70
N ASN A 16 -0.61 -13.80 9.21
CA ASN A 16 -0.49 -12.34 9.23
C ASN A 16 -0.49 -11.75 7.80
N TYR A 17 0.24 -12.36 6.86
CA TYR A 17 0.24 -11.96 5.46
C TYR A 17 -1.16 -12.03 4.83
N ARG A 18 -1.89 -13.13 5.02
CA ARG A 18 -3.27 -13.25 4.51
C ARG A 18 -4.21 -12.22 5.12
N GLN A 19 -4.06 -11.96 6.42
CA GLN A 19 -4.88 -10.98 7.12
C GLN A 19 -4.62 -9.55 6.59
N ASN A 20 -3.36 -9.22 6.29
CA ASN A 20 -2.92 -7.86 5.96
C ASN A 20 -2.43 -7.74 4.50
N ILE A 21 -2.89 -8.60 3.59
CA ILE A 21 -2.38 -8.70 2.21
C ILE A 21 -2.44 -7.37 1.44
N ARG A 22 -3.44 -6.54 1.74
CA ARG A 22 -3.59 -5.22 1.12
C ARG A 22 -2.50 -4.25 1.55
N GLU A 23 -2.16 -4.24 2.84
CA GLU A 23 -1.10 -3.41 3.41
C GLU A 23 0.26 -3.81 2.85
N TYR A 24 0.56 -5.12 2.84
CA TYR A 24 1.79 -5.64 2.24
C TYR A 24 1.91 -5.24 0.76
N ASN A 25 0.86 -5.46 -0.02
CA ASN A 25 0.89 -5.11 -1.43
C ASN A 25 1.02 -3.60 -1.64
N ALA A 26 0.38 -2.76 -0.82
CA ALA A 26 0.51 -1.32 -0.92
C ALA A 26 1.92 -0.83 -0.55
N ALA A 27 2.52 -1.39 0.50
CA ALA A 27 3.85 -1.00 0.98
C ALA A 27 4.98 -1.42 0.03
N LEU A 28 4.78 -2.53 -0.69
CA LEU A 28 5.75 -3.12 -1.63
C LEU A 28 5.41 -2.81 -3.10
N ALA A 29 4.30 -2.12 -3.39
CA ALA A 29 3.92 -1.78 -4.76
C ALA A 29 4.88 -0.76 -5.35
N PHE A 30 5.55 -1.13 -6.44
CA PHE A 30 6.49 -0.28 -7.18
C PHE A 30 5.90 1.07 -7.62
N ALA A 31 4.58 1.13 -7.80
CA ALA A 31 3.85 2.36 -8.09
C ALA A 31 2.57 2.42 -7.23
N SER A 32 2.20 3.62 -6.80
CA SER A 32 0.93 3.87 -6.11
C SER A 32 0.07 4.83 -6.91
N MET A 33 -1.23 4.54 -7.02
CA MET A 33 -2.23 5.46 -7.55
C MET A 33 -3.13 5.95 -6.43
N VAL A 34 -3.41 7.25 -6.41
CA VAL A 34 -4.37 7.86 -5.49
C VAL A 34 -5.55 8.32 -6.32
N ALA A 35 -6.76 7.98 -5.89
CA ALA A 35 -8.00 8.42 -6.50
C ALA A 35 -9.05 8.67 -5.41
N GLU A 36 -9.96 9.62 -5.66
CA GLU A 36 -11.13 9.79 -4.80
C GLU A 36 -12.07 8.60 -5.04
N LEU A 37 -12.12 7.69 -4.06
CA LEU A 37 -12.91 6.48 -4.16
C LEU A 37 -14.36 6.78 -3.74
N LYS A 38 -15.29 6.69 -4.69
CA LYS A 38 -16.73 6.63 -4.40
C LYS A 38 -17.20 5.20 -4.57
N ALA A 39 -17.81 4.63 -3.53
CA ALA A 39 -18.40 3.30 -3.63
C ALA A 39 -19.50 3.33 -4.69
N PRO A 40 -19.52 2.37 -5.64
CA PRO A 40 -20.63 2.28 -6.58
C PRO A 40 -21.93 2.00 -5.80
N PRO A 41 -23.06 2.62 -6.15
CA PRO A 41 -24.34 2.31 -5.52
C PRO A 41 -24.75 0.87 -5.84
N GLY A 42 -25.15 0.10 -4.81
CA GLY A 42 -25.69 -1.26 -4.93
C GLY A 42 -24.77 -2.40 -4.44
N THR A 43 -25.25 -3.64 -4.58
CA THR A 43 -24.61 -4.87 -4.07
C THR A 43 -23.68 -5.53 -5.11
N CYS A 44 -22.87 -4.73 -5.80
CA CYS A 44 -21.94 -5.23 -6.81
C CYS A 44 -20.53 -5.41 -6.24
N PRO A 45 -19.70 -6.31 -6.81
CA PRO A 45 -18.28 -6.38 -6.49
C PRO A 45 -17.62 -5.01 -6.64
N TYR A 46 -16.64 -4.72 -5.78
CA TYR A 46 -15.93 -3.44 -5.74
C TYR A 46 -15.17 -3.21 -7.07
N CYS A 47 -15.79 -2.52 -8.02
CA CYS A 47 -15.17 -2.14 -9.28
C CYS A 47 -14.86 -0.64 -9.27
N PHE A 48 -13.58 -0.29 -9.33
CA PHE A 48 -13.12 1.08 -9.52
C PHE A 48 -13.05 1.37 -11.02
N HIS A 49 -13.89 2.28 -11.50
CA HIS A 49 -13.79 2.80 -12.86
C HIS A 49 -13.08 4.15 -12.83
N ILE A 50 -11.84 4.19 -13.35
CA ILE A 50 -11.07 5.43 -13.51
C ILE A 50 -11.26 5.86 -14.97
N HIS A 51 -12.02 6.92 -15.19
CA HIS A 51 -12.22 7.54 -16.51
C HIS A 51 -11.48 8.87 -16.58
N GLY A 52 -10.90 9.17 -17.74
CA GLY A 52 -10.19 10.43 -18.01
C GLY A 52 -8.66 10.29 -17.96
N GLN A 53 -7.98 11.43 -17.95
CA GLN A 53 -6.52 11.50 -17.98
C GLN A 53 -5.93 11.29 -16.59
N ILE A 54 -4.95 10.40 -16.47
CA ILE A 54 -4.20 10.17 -15.23
C ILE A 54 -3.11 11.24 -15.15
N TYR A 55 -3.17 12.07 -14.11
CA TYR A 55 -2.11 13.04 -13.79
C TYR A 55 -1.18 12.46 -12.73
N HIS A 56 0.13 12.48 -12.99
CA HIS A 56 1.14 12.19 -11.97
C HIS A 56 1.30 13.40 -11.07
N MET A 57 0.73 13.35 -9.87
CA MET A 57 0.93 14.39 -8.88
C MET A 57 2.17 14.08 -8.04
N VAL A 58 3.21 14.92 -8.16
CA VAL A 58 4.38 14.88 -7.29
C VAL A 58 4.10 15.78 -6.09
N SER A 59 3.67 15.20 -4.97
CA SER A 59 3.46 15.94 -3.73
C SER A 59 4.79 16.24 -3.03
N SER A 60 4.81 17.29 -2.21
CA SER A 60 6.00 17.67 -1.42
C SER A 60 6.49 16.51 -0.55
N LEU A 61 7.81 16.29 -0.52
CA LEU A 61 8.46 15.28 0.32
C LEU A 61 8.41 15.63 1.82
N SER A 62 8.08 16.88 2.15
CA SER A 62 7.98 17.37 3.53
C SER A 62 6.74 16.79 4.22
N SER A 63 6.95 15.95 5.24
CA SER A 63 5.85 15.51 6.11
C SER A 63 5.50 16.65 7.06
N ASN A 64 4.38 17.31 6.82
CA ASN A 64 3.74 18.13 7.84
C ASN A 64 2.70 17.22 8.53
N GLU A 65 2.31 17.47 9.78
CA GLU A 65 1.32 16.63 10.50
C GLU A 65 0.02 16.39 9.70
N ARG A 66 -0.32 17.30 8.79
CA ARG A 66 -1.49 17.20 7.91
C ARG A 66 -1.27 16.35 6.65
N ASN A 67 -0.03 16.18 6.21
CA ASN A 67 0.33 15.51 4.96
C ASN A 67 1.37 14.42 5.22
N ARG A 68 0.88 13.23 5.60
CA ARG A 68 1.73 12.04 5.61
C ARG A 68 2.09 11.68 4.17
N PRO A 69 3.38 11.47 3.87
CA PRO A 69 3.77 11.14 2.51
C PRO A 69 3.25 9.75 2.13
N GLY A 70 2.66 9.65 0.94
CA GLY A 70 2.16 8.39 0.39
C GLY A 70 3.31 7.45 -0.01
N TYR A 71 3.00 6.17 -0.23
CA TYR A 71 4.02 5.15 -0.60
C TYR A 71 4.87 5.55 -1.81
N GLY A 72 4.29 6.23 -2.80
CA GLY A 72 5.01 6.73 -3.97
C GLY A 72 6.19 7.65 -3.64
N GLN A 73 6.12 8.41 -2.55
CA GLN A 73 7.19 9.34 -2.16
C GLN A 73 8.35 8.64 -1.44
N LEU A 74 8.12 7.45 -0.88
CA LEU A 74 9.16 6.66 -0.21
C LEU A 74 10.24 6.16 -1.18
N TYR A 75 9.97 6.14 -2.49
CA TYR A 75 10.94 5.74 -3.51
C TYR A 75 12.05 6.75 -3.77
N ILE A 76 11.89 7.98 -3.26
CA ILE A 76 12.88 9.06 -3.39
C ILE A 76 13.66 9.24 -2.07
N SER A 77 13.14 8.70 -0.97
CA SER A 77 13.77 8.77 0.36
C SER A 77 14.91 7.76 0.53
N ASP A 78 15.76 7.99 1.53
CA ASP A 78 16.75 7.01 1.98
C ASP A 78 16.08 5.67 2.33
N SER A 79 16.75 4.56 2.02
CA SER A 79 16.18 3.21 2.19
C SER A 79 15.81 2.90 3.64
N ARG A 80 16.58 3.42 4.61
CA ARG A 80 16.30 3.22 6.04
C ARG A 80 15.09 4.03 6.49
N GLU A 81 15.01 5.28 6.04
CA GLU A 81 13.86 6.15 6.32
C GLU A 81 12.58 5.60 5.69
N ALA A 82 12.65 5.19 4.42
CA ALA A 82 11.54 4.58 3.70
C ALA A 82 11.01 3.33 4.43
N ARG A 83 11.91 2.44 4.87
CA ARG A 83 11.53 1.26 5.67
C ARG A 83 10.85 1.65 6.98
N ASN A 84 11.41 2.60 7.73
CA ASN A 84 10.82 3.03 9.01
C ASN A 84 9.41 3.59 8.80
N ARG A 85 9.19 4.40 7.75
CA ARG A 85 7.87 4.92 7.40
C ARG A 85 6.89 3.84 6.95
N ARG A 86 7.34 2.83 6.19
CA ARG A 86 6.52 1.65 5.89
C ARG A 86 6.08 0.96 7.18
N MET A 87 6.94 0.89 8.19
CA MET A 87 6.58 0.27 9.46
C MET A 87 5.58 1.08 10.29
N GLU A 88 5.70 2.40 10.31
CA GLU A 88 4.76 3.28 11.01
C GLU A 88 3.35 3.20 10.41
N ASN A 89 3.25 3.03 9.10
CA ASN A 89 1.99 2.95 8.37
C ASN A 89 1.34 1.56 8.38
N ASN A 90 2.08 0.49 8.67
CA ASN A 90 1.57 -0.90 8.70
C ASN A 90 1.92 -1.58 10.03
N GLN A 91 1.35 -1.08 11.13
CA GLN A 91 1.67 -1.57 12.48
C GLN A 91 1.28 -3.04 12.69
N ASP A 92 0.26 -3.50 11.96
CA ASP A 92 -0.21 -4.88 11.99
C ASP A 92 0.60 -5.83 11.09
N CYS A 93 1.46 -5.29 10.22
CA CYS A 93 2.37 -6.07 9.39
C CYS A 93 3.65 -6.44 10.14
N LEU A 94 4.12 -7.67 9.96
CA LEU A 94 5.37 -8.16 10.53
C LEU A 94 6.58 -7.49 9.86
N ARG A 95 7.45 -6.91 10.68
CA ARG A 95 8.68 -6.20 10.23
C ARG A 95 9.63 -7.03 9.38
N SER A 96 9.57 -8.36 9.49
CA SER A 96 10.44 -9.25 8.71
C SER A 96 10.04 -9.35 7.24
N VAL A 97 8.88 -8.82 6.87
CA VAL A 97 8.29 -8.95 5.52
C VAL A 97 8.18 -7.58 4.81
N THR A 98 8.33 -6.47 5.55
CA THR A 98 8.19 -5.08 5.09
C THR A 98 9.52 -4.33 5.19
#